data_AF-A0A4U8SW79-F1
#
_entry.id   AF-A0A4U8SW79-F1
#
_cell.length_a   1.000
_cell.length_b   1.000
_cell.length_c   1.000
_cell.angle_alpha   90.00
_cell.angle_beta   90.00
_cell.angle_gamma   90.00
#
_symmetry.space_group_name_H-M   'P 1'
#
loop_
_entity.id
_entity.type
_entity.pdbx_description
1 polymer ?
#
loop_
_entity_poly.entity_id
_entity_poly.type
_entity_poly.pdbx_seq_one_letter_code
_entity_poly.pdbx_strand_id
1 'polypeptide(L)'
;MGQAVIELWVNKDKQGDFHISLKALNNESFLIDTYSVDKNALDSNRFHKKQNLSYLEARLLLGENVDIFQNGNTIVDNRVDIIETWIREYDEEVEEKFSWNRYLWHTIGGIYKYEKRPFKNNTHPFIIARYNIDEKHNWYGLFRDIKPIQDYINFAEIKMGNMLGTIKALYELDAVEDIDEFVEGVSQDNAVVGVRSGALQENKIQFVQHHADIAALSQKSEQKKNMAKILSGLNDEALAMATNRQSGIAIAQRRESGLLGLQYYVNSADNADRLLYEKVLSFIQHYFTKPQMFKMTDKKKVDRYFSINTNESNKIEIGHFDLDFKSQLKQQGREERFAHWSEIFKTISSIRPDIVTSLLPLMLKDTDSQIIEDIEEVLANADKAQEEANKANQPISQKMQELEMAKLQAQIEKLQKESQKLESQSEVMGQMQEQMKQEAQNPQGNGGKQNESQKMAKKTMQISVKDMR
;
A
#
# COMPACT_ATOMS: atom_id res chain seq x y z
N MET A 1 -16.05 -13.05 -14.10
CA MET A 1 -16.99 -13.32 -13.01
C MET A 1 -16.79 -12.28 -11.92
N GLY A 2 -17.84 -11.62 -11.45
CA GLY A 2 -17.78 -10.49 -10.50
C GLY A 2 -17.96 -10.85 -9.04
N GLN A 3 -17.66 -12.09 -8.69
CA GLN A 3 -17.96 -12.67 -7.40
C GLN A 3 -16.73 -13.43 -6.89
N ALA A 4 -16.57 -13.49 -5.58
CA ALA A 4 -15.68 -14.42 -4.90
C ALA A 4 -16.46 -15.08 -3.78
N VAL A 5 -16.23 -16.38 -3.58
CA VAL A 5 -16.88 -17.15 -2.52
C VAL A 5 -15.83 -17.91 -1.74
N ILE A 6 -15.81 -17.70 -0.44
CA ILE A 6 -14.96 -18.41 0.51
C ILE A 6 -15.86 -19.25 1.40
N GLU A 7 -15.55 -20.53 1.51
CA GLU A 7 -16.19 -21.45 2.43
C GLU A 7 -15.31 -21.65 3.67
N LEU A 8 -15.90 -21.43 4.84
CA LEU A 8 -15.32 -21.77 6.12
C LEU A 8 -16.00 -23.01 6.68
N TRP A 9 -15.19 -24.02 7.02
CA TRP A 9 -15.68 -25.23 7.65
C TRP A 9 -14.90 -25.56 8.92
N VAL A 10 -15.58 -26.14 9.91
CA VAL A 10 -14.95 -26.59 11.16
C VAL A 10 -14.75 -28.10 11.08
N ASN A 11 -13.49 -28.52 10.96
CA ASN A 11 -13.09 -29.92 10.89
C ASN A 11 -12.51 -30.39 12.22
N LYS A 12 -12.61 -31.69 12.47
CA LYS A 12 -11.94 -32.37 13.59
C LYS A 12 -10.77 -33.18 13.05
N ASP A 13 -9.60 -33.02 13.64
CA ASP A 13 -8.46 -33.88 13.38
C ASP A 13 -8.62 -35.25 14.07
N LYS A 14 -7.77 -36.23 13.73
CA LYS A 14 -7.72 -37.57 14.34
C LYS A 14 -7.55 -37.52 15.86
N GLN A 15 -6.89 -36.48 16.38
CA GLN A 15 -6.71 -36.23 17.82
C GLN A 15 -7.92 -35.53 18.47
N GLY A 16 -8.98 -35.29 17.70
CA GLY A 16 -10.20 -34.59 18.16
C GLY A 16 -10.02 -33.09 18.34
N ASP A 17 -8.93 -32.51 17.83
CA ASP A 17 -8.71 -31.06 17.79
C ASP A 17 -9.51 -30.41 16.67
N PHE A 18 -10.11 -29.26 16.95
CA PHE A 18 -10.84 -28.48 15.96
C PHE A 18 -9.88 -27.57 15.20
N HIS A 19 -10.00 -27.54 13.88
CA HIS A 19 -9.37 -26.54 13.04
C HIS A 19 -10.40 -25.98 12.05
N ILE A 20 -10.21 -24.72 11.67
CA ILE A 20 -11.06 -24.04 10.69
C ILE A 20 -10.36 -24.16 9.34
N SER A 21 -11.00 -24.85 8.39
CA SER A 21 -10.53 -24.91 7.01
C SER A 21 -11.16 -23.78 6.19
N LEU A 22 -10.33 -23.10 5.42
CA LEU A 22 -10.75 -22.05 4.49
C LEU A 22 -10.56 -22.57 3.06
N LYS A 23 -11.63 -22.55 2.26
CA LYS A 23 -11.61 -23.01 0.87
C LYS A 23 -12.24 -21.96 -0.04
N ALA A 24 -11.49 -21.51 -1.05
CA ALA A 24 -12.06 -20.71 -2.13
C ALA A 24 -12.88 -21.61 -3.08
N LEU A 25 -14.12 -21.23 -3.37
CA LEU A 25 -15.00 -21.95 -4.28
C LEU A 25 -14.95 -21.34 -5.68
N ASN A 26 -15.12 -22.18 -6.70
CA ASN A 26 -15.28 -21.70 -8.06
C ASN A 26 -16.66 -21.02 -8.19
N ASN A 27 -16.69 -19.85 -8.82
CA ASN A 27 -17.93 -19.09 -9.02
C ASN A 27 -18.97 -19.87 -9.84
N GLU A 28 -18.54 -20.70 -10.80
CA GLU A 28 -19.46 -21.52 -11.60
C GLU A 28 -20.14 -22.62 -10.77
N SER A 29 -19.54 -22.99 -9.65
CA SER A 29 -20.04 -24.02 -8.75
C SER A 29 -20.99 -23.48 -7.69
N PHE A 30 -21.23 -22.17 -7.65
CA PHE A 30 -22.00 -21.54 -6.57
C PHE A 30 -23.08 -20.61 -7.12
N LEU A 31 -24.32 -20.83 -6.70
CA LEU A 31 -25.48 -20.02 -7.05
C LEU A 31 -26.05 -19.39 -5.80
N ILE A 32 -26.49 -18.14 -5.97
CA ILE A 32 -27.13 -17.34 -4.94
C ILE A 32 -28.49 -16.90 -5.48
N ASP A 33 -29.39 -16.51 -4.59
CA ASP A 33 -30.63 -15.83 -4.95
C ASP A 33 -30.39 -14.69 -5.96
N THR A 34 -31.18 -14.69 -7.03
CA THR A 34 -31.11 -13.73 -8.13
C THR A 34 -31.50 -12.32 -7.69
N TYR A 35 -32.34 -12.19 -6.67
CA TYR A 35 -32.86 -10.89 -6.21
C TYR A 35 -32.08 -10.31 -5.03
N SER A 36 -31.04 -10.99 -4.57
CA SER A 36 -30.13 -10.43 -3.58
C SER A 36 -29.43 -9.22 -4.18
N VAL A 37 -29.53 -8.05 -3.56
CA VAL A 37 -28.89 -6.80 -4.03
C VAL A 37 -27.64 -6.50 -3.19
N ASP A 38 -27.56 -7.06 -2.00
CA ASP A 38 -26.41 -6.86 -1.12
C ASP A 38 -25.10 -7.38 -1.75
N LYS A 39 -24.03 -6.60 -1.57
CA LYS A 39 -22.69 -6.93 -2.10
C LYS A 39 -22.11 -8.17 -1.45
N ASN A 40 -22.45 -8.43 -0.19
CA ASN A 40 -21.99 -9.59 0.55
C ASN A 40 -23.05 -10.70 0.62
N ALA A 41 -24.18 -10.52 -0.09
CA ALA A 41 -25.30 -11.44 -0.12
C ALA A 41 -25.91 -11.74 1.27
N LEU A 42 -25.85 -10.80 2.22
CA LEU A 42 -26.42 -10.96 3.57
C LEU A 42 -27.95 -11.02 3.58
N ASP A 43 -28.58 -10.49 2.53
CA ASP A 43 -30.02 -10.54 2.27
C ASP A 43 -30.49 -11.85 1.64
N SER A 44 -29.57 -12.73 1.23
CA SER A 44 -29.91 -14.00 0.59
C SER A 44 -30.45 -15.01 1.60
N ASN A 45 -31.56 -15.66 1.24
CA ASN A 45 -32.16 -16.73 2.04
C ASN A 45 -31.71 -18.13 1.60
N ARG A 46 -31.05 -18.24 0.45
CA ARG A 46 -30.66 -19.52 -0.16
C ARG A 46 -29.29 -19.43 -0.81
N PHE A 47 -28.50 -20.47 -0.59
CA PHE A 47 -27.23 -20.68 -1.27
C PHE A 47 -27.19 -22.09 -1.82
N HIS A 48 -26.72 -22.25 -3.06
CA HIS A 48 -26.58 -23.55 -3.69
C HIS A 48 -25.15 -23.73 -4.16
N LYS A 49 -24.52 -24.83 -3.76
CA LYS A 49 -23.17 -25.19 -4.14
C LYS A 49 -23.22 -26.52 -4.87
N LYS A 50 -22.90 -26.51 -6.16
CA LYS A 50 -22.76 -27.71 -6.98
C LYS A 50 -21.36 -28.27 -6.84
N GLN A 51 -21.24 -29.52 -6.42
CA GLN A 51 -19.96 -30.23 -6.31
C GLN A 51 -19.95 -31.42 -7.25
N ASN A 52 -18.86 -31.60 -7.99
CA ASN A 52 -18.60 -32.82 -8.73
C ASN A 52 -17.53 -33.62 -7.96
N LEU A 53 -17.93 -34.76 -7.40
CA LEU A 53 -17.10 -35.60 -6.54
C LEU A 53 -16.91 -36.98 -7.15
N SER A 54 -15.83 -37.67 -6.77
CA SER A 54 -15.72 -39.11 -7.04
C SER A 54 -16.72 -39.88 -6.18
N TYR A 55 -17.22 -41.02 -6.67
CA TYR A 55 -18.18 -41.85 -5.97
C TYR A 55 -17.73 -42.23 -4.54
N LEU A 56 -16.43 -42.49 -4.33
CA LEU A 56 -15.89 -42.82 -3.01
C LEU A 56 -15.97 -41.63 -2.03
N GLU A 57 -15.64 -40.43 -2.49
CA GLU A 57 -15.72 -39.20 -1.69
C GLU A 57 -17.18 -38.86 -1.36
N ALA A 58 -18.07 -39.01 -2.34
CA ALA A 58 -19.51 -38.81 -2.16
C ALA A 58 -20.07 -39.78 -1.11
N ARG A 59 -19.65 -41.04 -1.12
CA ARG A 59 -20.04 -42.05 -0.12
C ARG A 59 -19.52 -41.73 1.27
N LEU A 60 -18.29 -41.21 1.39
CA LEU A 60 -17.74 -40.77 2.67
C LEU A 60 -18.52 -39.58 3.25
N LEU A 61 -18.99 -38.68 2.40
CA LEU A 61 -19.72 -37.48 2.80
C LEU A 61 -21.19 -37.75 3.17
N LEU A 62 -21.88 -38.58 2.38
CA LEU A 62 -23.30 -38.91 2.57
C LEU A 62 -23.53 -40.08 3.54
N GLY A 63 -22.53 -40.93 3.74
CA GLY A 63 -22.61 -42.16 4.53
C GLY A 63 -22.86 -43.39 3.65
N GLU A 64 -22.53 -44.57 4.17
CA GLU A 64 -22.55 -45.82 3.39
C GLU A 64 -23.94 -46.33 3.01
N ASN A 65 -25.00 -45.83 3.67
CA ASN A 65 -26.37 -46.34 3.56
C ASN A 65 -27.24 -45.56 2.54
N VAL A 66 -26.66 -44.64 1.78
CA VAL A 66 -27.41 -43.78 0.85
C VAL A 66 -27.19 -44.26 -0.59
N ASP A 67 -28.28 -44.48 -1.32
CA ASP A 67 -28.24 -44.78 -2.75
C ASP A 67 -27.94 -43.52 -3.56
N ILE A 68 -26.68 -43.39 -3.98
CA ILE A 68 -26.18 -42.22 -4.71
C ILE A 68 -26.38 -42.43 -6.21
N PHE A 69 -27.02 -41.45 -6.86
CA PHE A 69 -27.22 -41.44 -8.31
C PHE A 69 -25.90 -41.12 -9.01
N GLN A 70 -25.53 -41.90 -10.02
CA GLN A 70 -24.31 -41.71 -10.79
C GLN A 70 -24.67 -41.07 -12.13
N ASN A 71 -24.03 -39.94 -12.47
CA ASN A 71 -24.36 -39.20 -13.70
C ASN A 71 -23.91 -39.89 -14.98
N GLY A 72 -23.00 -40.86 -14.85
CA GLY A 72 -22.52 -41.72 -15.92
C GLY A 72 -21.18 -42.36 -15.56
N ASN A 73 -20.96 -43.59 -16.00
CA ASN A 73 -19.66 -44.25 -15.88
C ASN A 73 -18.75 -43.72 -16.99
N THR A 74 -17.76 -42.91 -16.65
CA THR A 74 -16.62 -42.73 -17.55
C THR A 74 -15.69 -43.92 -17.34
N ILE A 75 -14.97 -44.36 -18.37
CA ILE A 75 -14.05 -45.53 -18.30
C ILE A 75 -13.00 -45.38 -17.17
N VAL A 76 -12.73 -44.15 -16.72
CA VAL A 76 -11.63 -43.81 -15.81
C VAL A 76 -12.11 -43.48 -14.38
N ASP A 77 -13.33 -42.94 -14.19
CA ASP A 77 -13.81 -42.50 -12.87
C ASP A 77 -15.35 -42.36 -12.85
N ASN A 78 -15.96 -42.81 -11.75
CA ASN A 78 -17.39 -42.65 -11.52
C ASN A 78 -17.62 -41.35 -10.76
N ARG A 79 -18.25 -40.39 -11.44
CA ARG A 79 -18.50 -39.05 -10.90
C ARG A 79 -19.96 -38.87 -10.50
N VAL A 80 -20.15 -38.14 -9.42
CA VAL A 80 -21.45 -37.80 -8.84
C VAL A 80 -21.51 -36.28 -8.73
N ASP A 81 -22.57 -35.68 -9.26
CA ASP A 81 -22.90 -34.30 -8.93
C ASP A 81 -23.76 -34.28 -7.66
N ILE A 82 -23.37 -33.48 -6.68
CA ILE A 82 -24.16 -33.22 -5.48
C ILE A 82 -24.41 -31.72 -5.39
N ILE A 83 -25.66 -31.35 -5.11
CA ILE A 83 -26.04 -29.98 -4.82
C ILE A 83 -26.18 -29.85 -3.30
N GLU A 84 -25.34 -29.02 -2.73
CA GLU A 84 -25.40 -28.59 -1.34
C GLU A 84 -26.18 -27.27 -1.26
N THR A 85 -27.40 -27.35 -0.73
CA THR A 85 -28.25 -26.19 -0.53
C THR A 85 -28.27 -25.78 0.95
N TRP A 86 -28.08 -24.50 1.21
CA TRP A 86 -28.31 -23.88 2.50
C TRP A 86 -29.55 -22.99 2.41
N ILE A 87 -30.52 -23.20 3.30
CA ILE A 87 -31.78 -22.44 3.31
C ILE A 87 -31.98 -21.85 4.70
N ARG A 88 -32.37 -20.58 4.74
CA ARG A 88 -32.87 -19.90 5.94
C ARG A 88 -34.37 -20.20 6.09
N GLU A 89 -34.71 -21.03 7.06
CA GLU A 89 -36.08 -21.49 7.32
C GLU A 89 -36.58 -20.99 8.66
N TYR A 90 -37.89 -20.79 8.79
CA TYR A 90 -38.50 -20.39 10.05
C TYR A 90 -38.41 -21.53 11.06
N ASP A 91 -38.00 -21.22 12.28
CA ASP A 91 -37.86 -22.18 13.37
C ASP A 91 -38.22 -21.52 14.71
N GLU A 92 -39.28 -22.03 15.35
CA GLU A 92 -39.82 -21.49 16.60
C GLU A 92 -38.89 -21.68 17.80
N GLU A 93 -37.93 -22.62 17.70
CA GLU A 93 -37.02 -22.95 18.80
C GLU A 93 -35.85 -21.95 18.96
N VAL A 94 -35.67 -21.02 18.03
CA VAL A 94 -34.59 -20.01 18.08
C VAL A 94 -35.14 -18.61 18.32
N GLU A 95 -34.40 -17.86 19.12
CA GLU A 95 -34.71 -16.47 19.48
C GLU A 95 -34.87 -15.57 18.25
N GLU A 96 -34.02 -15.77 17.23
CA GLU A 96 -34.10 -15.09 15.93
C GLU A 96 -35.20 -15.61 14.99
N LYS A 97 -35.97 -16.63 15.40
CA LYS A 97 -37.05 -17.30 14.65
C LYS A 97 -36.68 -17.89 13.29
N PHE A 98 -35.42 -17.80 12.88
CA PHE A 98 -34.93 -18.34 11.63
C PHE A 98 -33.69 -19.18 11.89
N SER A 99 -33.53 -20.27 11.16
CA SER A 99 -32.34 -21.10 11.24
C SER A 99 -31.82 -21.54 9.88
N TRP A 100 -30.50 -21.70 9.79
CA TRP A 100 -29.84 -22.16 8.59
C TRP A 100 -29.77 -23.70 8.57
N ASN A 101 -30.47 -24.31 7.62
CA ASN A 101 -30.50 -25.75 7.42
C ASN A 101 -29.77 -26.12 6.13
N ARG A 102 -29.16 -27.32 6.13
CA ARG A 102 -28.36 -27.83 5.00
C ARG A 102 -29.00 -29.08 4.41
N TYR A 103 -29.11 -29.07 3.09
CA TYR A 103 -29.65 -30.17 2.29
C TYR A 103 -28.60 -30.60 1.27
N LEU A 104 -28.33 -31.90 1.20
CA LEU A 104 -27.50 -32.50 0.16
C LEU A 104 -28.41 -33.34 -0.73
N TRP A 105 -28.46 -33.01 -2.02
CA TRP A 105 -29.42 -33.62 -2.94
C TRP A 105 -28.89 -33.64 -4.38
N HIS A 106 -29.55 -34.44 -5.21
CA HIS A 106 -29.33 -34.49 -6.64
C HIS A 106 -30.63 -34.23 -7.39
N THR A 107 -30.54 -33.68 -8.60
CA THR A 107 -31.72 -33.32 -9.41
C THR A 107 -32.60 -34.52 -9.75
N ILE A 108 -31.99 -35.69 -9.96
CA ILE A 108 -32.69 -36.94 -10.28
C ILE A 108 -32.81 -37.83 -9.03
N GLY A 109 -31.76 -37.87 -8.22
CA GLY A 109 -31.66 -38.78 -7.08
C GLY A 109 -32.44 -38.34 -5.84
N GLY A 110 -32.98 -37.12 -5.84
CA GLY A 110 -33.69 -36.56 -4.69
C GLY A 110 -32.75 -36.14 -3.57
N ILE A 111 -33.29 -36.04 -2.35
CA ILE A 111 -32.57 -35.57 -1.17
C ILE A 111 -31.84 -36.76 -0.52
N TYR A 112 -30.52 -36.65 -0.41
CA TYR A 112 -29.66 -37.66 0.21
C TYR A 112 -29.49 -37.47 1.71
N LYS A 113 -29.32 -36.23 2.14
CA LYS A 113 -29.06 -35.92 3.55
C LYS A 113 -29.64 -34.57 3.93
N TYR A 114 -30.19 -34.51 5.13
CA TYR A 114 -30.68 -33.29 5.76
C TYR A 114 -29.98 -33.09 7.09
N GLU A 115 -29.45 -31.89 7.31
CA GLU A 115 -28.79 -31.48 8.54
C GLU A 115 -29.47 -30.21 9.08
N LYS A 116 -30.26 -30.35 10.14
CA LYS A 116 -30.85 -29.21 10.88
C LYS A 116 -29.73 -28.50 11.64
N ARG A 117 -29.58 -27.19 11.44
CA ARG A 117 -28.57 -26.33 12.11
C ARG A 117 -27.17 -26.96 12.21
N PRO A 118 -26.42 -27.09 11.10
CA PRO A 118 -25.12 -27.74 11.13
C PRO A 118 -24.09 -27.04 12.03
N PHE A 119 -24.23 -25.72 12.22
CA PHE A 119 -23.36 -24.95 13.11
C PHE A 119 -24.09 -24.48 14.37
N LYS A 120 -23.41 -24.54 15.52
CA LYS A 120 -23.92 -24.07 16.83
C LYS A 120 -24.33 -22.60 16.85
N ASN A 121 -23.68 -21.77 16.06
CA ASN A 121 -23.95 -20.33 15.96
C ASN A 121 -25.09 -19.99 14.98
N ASN A 122 -25.81 -20.98 14.45
CA ASN A 122 -26.93 -20.79 13.52
C ASN A 122 -26.57 -19.93 12.29
N THR A 123 -25.40 -20.18 11.68
CA THR A 123 -24.94 -19.47 10.48
C THR A 123 -24.64 -20.43 9.32
N HIS A 124 -24.44 -19.90 8.10
CA HIS A 124 -23.98 -20.64 6.92
C HIS A 124 -22.46 -20.50 6.72
N PRO A 125 -21.74 -21.41 6.05
CA PRO A 125 -20.27 -21.39 5.98
C PRO A 125 -19.69 -20.38 4.99
N PHE A 126 -20.50 -19.81 4.10
CA PHE A 126 -20.02 -18.99 2.97
C PHE A 126 -19.80 -17.52 3.34
N ILE A 127 -18.75 -16.93 2.79
CA ILE A 127 -18.52 -15.49 2.71
C ILE A 127 -18.47 -15.16 1.23
N ILE A 128 -19.30 -14.20 0.82
CA ILE A 128 -19.46 -13.82 -0.57
C ILE A 128 -19.03 -12.38 -0.69
N ALA A 129 -18.27 -12.07 -1.74
CA ALA A 129 -17.90 -10.72 -2.11
C ALA A 129 -18.31 -10.50 -3.56
N ARG A 130 -19.15 -9.50 -3.82
CA ARG A 130 -19.57 -9.10 -5.17
C ARG A 130 -19.07 -7.71 -5.50
N TYR A 131 -18.68 -7.54 -6.76
CA TYR A 131 -18.20 -6.25 -7.26
C TYR A 131 -19.34 -5.31 -7.65
N ASN A 132 -20.03 -5.59 -8.76
CA ASN A 132 -21.17 -4.79 -9.24
C ASN A 132 -22.31 -5.67 -9.78
N ILE A 133 -23.52 -5.09 -9.80
CA ILE A 133 -24.74 -5.68 -10.34
C ILE A 133 -25.21 -4.93 -11.58
N ASP A 134 -25.74 -5.66 -12.55
CA ASP A 134 -26.41 -5.12 -13.73
C ASP A 134 -27.93 -4.96 -13.49
N GLU A 135 -28.64 -4.27 -14.38
CA GLU A 135 -30.11 -4.13 -14.36
C GLU A 135 -30.82 -5.49 -14.39
N LYS A 136 -30.18 -6.48 -15.03
CA LYS A 136 -30.65 -7.88 -15.09
C LYS A 136 -30.24 -8.71 -13.88
N HIS A 137 -29.77 -8.08 -12.79
CA HIS A 137 -29.32 -8.75 -11.57
C HIS A 137 -28.12 -9.70 -11.77
N ASN A 138 -27.35 -9.49 -12.84
CA ASN A 138 -26.17 -10.29 -13.13
C ASN A 138 -24.92 -9.62 -12.54
N TRP A 139 -24.14 -10.40 -11.80
CA TRP A 139 -22.91 -9.93 -11.19
C TRP A 139 -21.76 -9.89 -12.19
N TYR A 140 -20.98 -8.81 -12.14
CA TYR A 140 -19.83 -8.67 -13.00
C TYR A 140 -18.67 -7.97 -12.31
N GLY A 141 -17.46 -8.29 -12.79
CA GLY A 141 -16.21 -7.77 -12.25
C GLY A 141 -15.62 -6.70 -13.16
N LEU A 142 -14.47 -6.17 -12.76
CA LEU A 142 -13.75 -5.09 -13.44
C LEU A 142 -13.56 -5.34 -14.95
N PHE A 143 -13.25 -6.59 -15.35
CA PHE A 143 -12.92 -6.91 -16.73
C PHE A 143 -14.10 -7.06 -17.69
N ARG A 144 -15.36 -6.92 -17.24
CA ARG A 144 -16.54 -7.06 -18.11
C ARG A 144 -16.48 -6.06 -19.27
N ASP A 145 -16.16 -4.81 -18.98
CA ASP A 145 -16.17 -3.74 -19.98
C ASP A 145 -14.88 -3.71 -20.82
N ILE A 146 -13.81 -4.33 -20.30
CA ILE A 146 -12.51 -4.45 -20.98
C ILE A 146 -12.55 -5.58 -22.02
N LYS A 147 -13.27 -6.68 -21.76
CA LYS A 147 -13.27 -7.86 -22.65
C LYS A 147 -13.67 -7.52 -24.11
N PRO A 148 -14.75 -6.78 -24.39
CA PRO A 148 -15.10 -6.42 -25.77
C PRO A 148 -14.03 -5.56 -26.46
N ILE A 149 -13.28 -4.77 -25.70
CA ILE A 149 -12.19 -3.94 -26.21
C ILE A 149 -11.00 -4.82 -26.59
N GLN A 150 -10.66 -5.79 -25.74
CA GLN A 150 -9.61 -6.77 -26.01
C GLN A 150 -9.95 -7.62 -27.25
N ASP A 151 -11.19 -8.12 -27.34
CA ASP A 151 -11.68 -8.89 -28.49
C ASP A 151 -11.53 -8.07 -29.79
N TYR A 152 -11.83 -6.76 -29.74
CA TYR A 152 -11.65 -5.85 -30.88
C TYR A 152 -10.17 -5.64 -31.24
N ILE A 153 -9.29 -5.45 -30.26
CA ILE A 153 -7.84 -5.29 -30.48
C ILE A 153 -7.28 -6.55 -31.15
N ASN A 154 -7.60 -7.73 -30.61
CA ASN A 154 -7.18 -9.01 -31.18
C ASN A 154 -7.65 -9.16 -32.62
N PHE A 155 -8.92 -8.85 -32.89
CA PHE A 155 -9.46 -8.88 -34.25
C PHE A 155 -8.74 -7.90 -35.18
N ALA A 156 -8.49 -6.67 -34.73
CA ALA A 156 -7.82 -5.65 -35.51
C ALA A 156 -6.37 -6.04 -35.84
N GLU A 157 -5.63 -6.59 -34.87
CA GLU A 157 -4.25 -7.04 -35.06
C GLU A 157 -4.16 -8.24 -36.02
N ILE A 158 -5.04 -9.24 -35.89
CA ILE A 158 -5.13 -10.36 -36.85
C ILE A 158 -5.45 -9.85 -38.25
N LYS A 159 -6.42 -8.94 -38.37
CA LYS A 159 -6.82 -8.38 -39.67
C LYS A 159 -5.69 -7.58 -40.31
N MET A 160 -4.97 -6.76 -39.54
CA MET A 160 -3.81 -6.01 -40.01
C MET A 160 -2.70 -6.96 -40.46
N GLY A 161 -2.40 -8.01 -39.70
CA GLY A 161 -1.44 -9.05 -40.10
C GLY A 161 -1.81 -9.71 -41.43
N ASN A 162 -3.08 -10.08 -41.60
CA ASN A 162 -3.56 -10.66 -42.85
C ASN A 162 -3.49 -9.67 -44.03
N MET A 163 -3.80 -8.39 -43.80
CA MET A 163 -3.69 -7.34 -44.82
C MET A 163 -2.25 -7.04 -45.25
N LEU A 164 -1.29 -7.18 -44.32
CA LEU A 164 0.14 -7.06 -44.63
C LEU A 164 0.63 -8.27 -45.45
N GLY A 165 0.18 -9.47 -45.12
CA GLY A 165 0.57 -10.69 -45.82
C GLY A 165 -0.19 -10.98 -47.12
N THR A 166 -1.24 -10.21 -47.44
CA THR A 166 -2.05 -10.42 -48.65
C THR A 166 -1.88 -9.25 -49.61
N ILE A 167 -1.41 -9.55 -50.82
CA ILE A 167 -1.37 -8.59 -51.93
C ILE A 167 -2.51 -8.92 -52.88
N LYS A 168 -3.27 -7.91 -53.29
CA LYS A 168 -4.26 -8.03 -54.36
C LYS A 168 -3.80 -7.24 -55.57
N ALA A 169 -3.61 -7.92 -56.68
CA ALA A 169 -3.32 -7.30 -57.97
C ALA A 169 -4.57 -7.39 -58.85
N LEU A 170 -4.96 -6.26 -59.43
CA LEU A 170 -5.92 -6.18 -60.53
C LEU A 170 -5.11 -5.99 -61.80
N TYR A 171 -5.30 -6.83 -62.81
CA TYR A 171 -4.59 -6.72 -64.08
C TYR A 171 -5.52 -6.99 -65.26
N GLU A 172 -5.27 -6.34 -66.40
CA GLU A 172 -5.92 -6.65 -67.67
C GLU A 172 -5.26 -7.86 -68.34
N LEU A 173 -6.05 -8.69 -69.06
CA LEU A 173 -5.58 -9.96 -69.64
C LEU A 173 -4.43 -9.80 -70.65
N ASP A 174 -4.26 -8.63 -71.26
CA ASP A 174 -3.20 -8.32 -72.22
C ASP A 174 -1.91 -7.78 -71.56
N ALA A 175 -1.93 -7.49 -70.26
CA ALA A 175 -0.84 -6.85 -69.53
C ALA A 175 0.34 -7.77 -69.21
N VAL A 176 0.10 -9.09 -69.19
CA VAL A 176 1.05 -10.12 -68.74
C VAL A 176 1.21 -11.19 -69.83
N GLU A 177 2.43 -11.74 -69.99
CA GLU A 177 2.70 -12.84 -70.95
C GLU A 177 2.30 -14.20 -70.40
N ASP A 178 2.70 -14.51 -69.17
CA ASP A 178 2.32 -15.73 -68.43
C ASP A 178 1.69 -15.35 -67.08
N ILE A 179 0.43 -15.75 -66.89
CA ILE A 179 -0.36 -15.43 -65.70
C ILE A 179 0.17 -16.18 -64.48
N ASP A 180 0.59 -17.43 -64.64
CA ASP A 180 0.98 -18.29 -63.52
C ASP A 180 2.34 -17.83 -62.97
N GLU A 181 3.29 -17.51 -63.85
CA GLU A 181 4.59 -16.94 -63.47
C GLU A 181 4.44 -15.56 -62.79
N PHE A 182 3.49 -14.74 -63.26
CA PHE A 182 3.22 -13.44 -62.65
C PHE A 182 2.63 -13.57 -61.24
N VAL A 183 1.69 -14.50 -61.03
CA VAL A 183 1.08 -14.72 -59.70
C VAL A 183 2.11 -15.27 -58.72
N GLU A 184 2.94 -16.23 -59.14
CA GLU A 184 3.99 -16.80 -58.31
C GLU A 184 5.06 -15.75 -57.96
N GLY A 185 5.48 -14.94 -58.93
CA GLY A 185 6.40 -13.83 -58.72
C GLY A 185 5.84 -12.77 -57.77
N VAL A 186 4.63 -12.26 -58.02
CA VAL A 186 4.00 -11.22 -57.18
C VAL A 186 3.78 -11.68 -55.74
N SER A 187 3.67 -12.99 -55.49
CA SER A 187 3.54 -13.55 -54.14
C SER A 187 4.84 -13.53 -53.33
N GLN A 188 6.00 -13.35 -53.96
CA GLN A 188 7.30 -13.32 -53.28
C GLN A 188 7.73 -11.89 -52.93
N ASP A 189 8.24 -11.71 -51.71
CA ASP A 189 8.65 -10.40 -51.16
C ASP A 189 9.78 -9.68 -51.93
N ASN A 190 10.46 -10.34 -52.88
CA ASN A 190 11.57 -9.77 -53.66
C ASN A 190 11.64 -10.28 -55.12
N ALA A 191 10.50 -10.51 -55.77
CA ALA A 191 10.51 -10.96 -57.16
C ALA A 191 10.69 -9.82 -58.17
N VAL A 192 11.37 -10.14 -59.27
CA VAL A 192 11.40 -9.32 -60.48
C VAL A 192 10.51 -10.00 -61.50
N VAL A 193 9.39 -9.37 -61.85
CA VAL A 193 8.40 -9.92 -62.77
C VAL A 193 8.34 -9.08 -64.04
N GLY A 194 8.41 -9.73 -65.20
CA GLY A 194 8.31 -9.08 -66.50
C GLY A 194 6.86 -8.71 -66.83
N VAL A 195 6.65 -7.52 -67.37
CA VAL A 195 5.35 -7.02 -67.83
C VAL A 195 5.47 -6.50 -69.26
N ARG A 196 4.38 -6.54 -70.03
CA ARG A 196 4.39 -6.10 -71.43
C ARG A 196 4.75 -4.61 -71.52
N SER A 197 5.52 -4.23 -72.54
CA SER A 197 5.89 -2.84 -72.80
C SER A 197 4.65 -1.94 -72.88
N GLY A 198 4.63 -0.87 -72.10
CA GLY A 198 3.50 0.07 -72.00
C GLY A 198 2.45 -0.26 -70.92
N ALA A 199 2.40 -1.50 -70.40
CA ALA A 199 1.38 -1.93 -69.44
C ALA A 199 1.39 -1.14 -68.11
N LEU A 200 2.57 -0.75 -67.63
CA LEU A 200 2.72 0.09 -66.44
C LEU A 200 2.34 1.56 -66.68
N GLN A 201 2.60 2.08 -67.89
CA GLN A 201 2.31 3.48 -68.24
C GLN A 201 0.80 3.70 -68.46
N GLU A 202 0.10 2.67 -68.96
CA GLU A 202 -1.34 2.69 -69.21
C GLU A 202 -2.18 2.29 -67.98
N ASN A 203 -1.57 2.07 -66.80
CA ASN A 203 -2.23 1.60 -65.57
C ASN A 203 -3.00 0.27 -65.72
N LYS A 204 -2.53 -0.64 -66.58
CA LYS A 204 -3.15 -1.96 -66.81
C LYS A 204 -2.93 -2.96 -65.67
N ILE A 205 -2.09 -2.61 -64.70
CA ILE A 205 -1.83 -3.39 -63.48
C ILE A 205 -1.95 -2.43 -62.30
N GLN A 206 -2.82 -2.77 -61.35
CA GLN A 206 -3.04 -2.01 -60.12
C GLN A 206 -2.91 -2.92 -58.91
N PHE A 207 -2.00 -2.57 -58.01
CA PHE A 207 -1.88 -3.23 -56.71
C PHE A 207 -2.79 -2.53 -55.72
N VAL A 208 -3.79 -3.24 -55.19
CA VAL A 208 -4.61 -2.74 -54.10
C VAL A 208 -3.80 -2.87 -52.83
N GLN A 209 -3.26 -1.74 -52.38
CA GLN A 209 -2.52 -1.67 -51.14
C GLN A 209 -3.43 -1.29 -49.97
N HIS A 210 -3.40 -2.07 -48.90
CA HIS A 210 -4.23 -1.85 -47.72
C HIS A 210 -3.64 -0.83 -46.72
N HIS A 211 -2.65 -0.02 -47.11
CA HIS A 211 -1.94 0.91 -46.20
C HIS A 211 -2.88 1.87 -45.45
N ALA A 212 -3.89 2.43 -46.13
CA ALA A 212 -4.85 3.34 -45.49
C ALA A 212 -5.74 2.62 -44.46
N ASP A 213 -6.19 1.40 -44.78
CA ASP A 213 -6.99 0.58 -43.87
C ASP A 213 -6.17 0.13 -42.64
N ILE A 214 -4.90 -0.25 -42.85
CA ILE A 214 -3.97 -0.63 -41.78
C ILE A 214 -3.72 0.57 -40.87
N ALA A 215 -3.47 1.76 -41.42
CA ALA A 215 -3.27 2.97 -40.63
C ALA A 215 -4.52 3.31 -39.79
N ALA A 216 -5.71 3.22 -40.38
CA ALA A 216 -6.98 3.44 -39.68
C ALA A 216 -7.23 2.40 -38.57
N LEU A 217 -6.97 1.12 -38.84
CA LEU A 217 -7.09 0.04 -37.85
C LEU A 217 -6.07 0.19 -36.73
N SER A 218 -4.83 0.57 -37.04
CA SER A 218 -3.77 0.84 -36.05
C SER A 218 -4.15 2.00 -35.14
N GLN A 219 -4.61 3.12 -35.70
CA GLN A 219 -5.07 4.26 -34.91
C GLN A 219 -6.24 3.88 -34.00
N LYS A 220 -7.20 3.11 -34.50
CA LYS A 220 -8.36 2.67 -33.71
C LYS A 220 -7.98 1.65 -32.64
N SER A 221 -7.02 0.77 -32.90
CA SER A 221 -6.46 -0.14 -31.90
C SER A 221 -5.79 0.64 -30.78
N GLU A 222 -5.01 1.68 -31.10
CA GLU A 222 -4.36 2.54 -30.10
C GLU A 222 -5.38 3.31 -29.24
N GLN A 223 -6.42 3.87 -29.87
CA GLN A 223 -7.53 4.49 -29.13
C GLN A 223 -8.21 3.50 -28.17
N LYS A 224 -8.40 2.25 -28.60
CA LYS A 224 -8.99 1.18 -27.79
C LYS A 224 -8.07 0.74 -26.65
N LYS A 225 -6.76 0.69 -26.87
CA LYS A 225 -5.75 0.46 -25.81
C LYS A 225 -5.82 1.56 -24.74
N ASN A 226 -5.90 2.83 -25.15
CA ASN A 226 -6.07 3.95 -24.23
C ASN A 226 -7.40 3.88 -23.46
N MET A 227 -8.49 3.52 -24.12
CA MET A 227 -9.79 3.33 -23.48
C MET A 227 -9.79 2.17 -22.47
N ALA A 228 -9.09 1.06 -22.77
CA ALA A 228 -8.91 -0.04 -21.84
C ALA A 228 -8.12 0.37 -20.59
N LYS A 229 -7.07 1.19 -20.75
CA LYS A 229 -6.32 1.74 -19.61
C LYS A 229 -7.21 2.59 -18.70
N ILE A 230 -7.98 3.50 -19.28
CA ILE A 230 -8.91 4.36 -18.53
C ILE A 230 -9.96 3.52 -17.79
N LEU A 231 -10.57 2.53 -18.47
CA LEU A 231 -11.58 1.66 -17.87
C LEU A 231 -11.02 0.73 -16.80
N SER A 232 -9.74 0.35 -16.89
CA SER A 232 -9.07 -0.39 -15.83
C SER A 232 -8.93 0.42 -14.54
N GLY A 233 -9.12 1.75 -14.59
CA GLY A 233 -8.96 2.64 -13.45
C GLY A 233 -7.52 2.75 -12.96
N LEU A 234 -6.54 2.26 -13.74
CA LEU A 234 -5.13 2.21 -13.38
C LEU A 234 -4.34 3.23 -14.21
N ASN A 235 -3.52 4.03 -13.53
CA ASN A 235 -2.58 4.95 -14.18
C ASN A 235 -1.31 4.23 -14.62
N ASP A 236 -0.55 4.81 -15.57
CA ASP A 236 0.71 4.25 -16.05
C ASP A 236 1.75 4.07 -14.93
N GLU A 237 1.74 4.94 -13.90
CA GLU A 237 2.55 4.77 -12.68
C GLU A 237 2.09 3.56 -11.84
N ALA A 238 0.78 3.31 -11.74
CA ALA A 238 0.24 2.15 -11.03
C ALA A 238 0.52 0.84 -11.78
N LEU A 239 0.57 0.90 -13.11
CA LEU A 239 0.95 -0.22 -14.00
C LEU A 239 2.47 -0.41 -14.13
N ALA A 240 3.28 0.38 -13.42
CA ALA A 240 4.74 0.39 -13.52
C ALA A 240 5.28 0.60 -14.96
N MET A 241 4.50 1.23 -15.83
CA MET A 241 4.87 1.57 -17.21
C MET A 241 5.47 2.97 -17.33
N ALA A 242 5.39 3.80 -16.28
CA ALA A 242 5.91 5.16 -16.29
C ALA A 242 7.44 5.18 -16.41
N THR A 243 7.95 5.74 -17.51
CA THR A 243 9.39 5.84 -17.82
C THR A 243 10.02 7.14 -17.31
N ASN A 244 9.23 8.05 -16.73
CA ASN A 244 9.71 9.36 -16.29
C ASN A 244 10.48 9.27 -14.97
N ARG A 245 11.72 9.77 -14.93
CA ARG A 245 12.48 9.97 -13.69
C ARG A 245 11.83 11.08 -12.86
N GLN A 246 10.95 10.71 -11.93
CA GLN A 246 10.39 11.60 -10.91
C GLN A 246 10.90 11.21 -9.51
N SER A 247 10.68 12.05 -8.51
CA SER A 247 11.06 11.71 -7.13
C SER A 247 10.23 10.52 -6.62
N GLY A 248 10.80 9.68 -5.76
CA GLY A 248 10.13 8.51 -5.20
C GLY A 248 8.79 8.85 -4.51
N ILE A 249 8.73 10.00 -3.84
CA ILE A 249 7.51 10.51 -3.19
C ILE A 249 6.43 10.83 -4.23
N ALA A 250 6.78 11.49 -5.34
CA ALA A 250 5.82 11.81 -6.41
C ALA A 250 5.31 10.54 -7.12
N ILE A 251 6.17 9.54 -7.29
CA ILE A 251 5.78 8.23 -7.85
C ILE A 251 4.83 7.50 -6.90
N ALA A 252 5.13 7.50 -5.60
CA ALA A 252 4.26 6.90 -4.58
C ALA A 252 2.87 7.57 -4.57
N GLN A 253 2.82 8.90 -4.55
CA GLN A 253 1.56 9.65 -4.54
C GLN A 253 0.71 9.41 -5.81
N ARG A 254 1.35 9.27 -6.99
CA ARG A 254 0.63 8.94 -8.23
C ARG A 254 0.17 7.49 -8.29
N ARG A 255 0.95 6.56 -7.72
CA ARG A 255 0.53 5.17 -7.56
C ARG A 255 -0.70 5.08 -6.66
N GLU A 256 -0.72 5.81 -5.56
CA GLU A 256 -1.90 5.94 -4.68
C GLU A 256 -3.09 6.55 -5.41
N SER A 257 -2.89 7.63 -6.18
CA SER A 257 -3.96 8.21 -7.01
C SER A 257 -4.48 7.24 -8.08
N GLY A 258 -3.64 6.36 -8.61
CA GLY A 258 -4.06 5.31 -9.55
C GLY A 258 -4.84 4.19 -8.86
N LEU A 259 -4.61 3.96 -7.57
CA LEU A 259 -5.38 2.99 -6.77
C LEU A 259 -6.79 3.50 -6.43
N LEU A 260 -7.04 4.82 -6.47
CA LEU A 260 -8.39 5.38 -6.29
C LEU A 260 -9.38 4.82 -7.32
N GLY A 261 -8.94 4.51 -8.54
CA GLY A 261 -9.77 3.86 -9.55
C GLY A 261 -10.21 2.44 -9.17
N LEU A 262 -9.44 1.78 -8.30
CA LEU A 262 -9.75 0.46 -7.74
C LEU A 262 -10.36 0.52 -6.33
N GLN A 263 -10.68 1.71 -5.81
CA GLN A 263 -11.19 1.87 -4.44
C GLN A 263 -12.42 1.00 -4.18
N TYR A 264 -13.34 0.91 -5.14
CA TYR A 264 -14.53 0.06 -5.00
C TYR A 264 -14.19 -1.42 -4.86
N TYR A 265 -13.16 -1.90 -5.58
CA TYR A 265 -12.68 -3.27 -5.49
C TYR A 265 -12.02 -3.54 -4.13
N VAL A 266 -11.14 -2.63 -3.70
CA VAL A 266 -10.45 -2.73 -2.40
C VAL A 266 -11.46 -2.72 -1.25
N ASN A 267 -12.42 -1.79 -1.27
CA ASN A 267 -13.47 -1.72 -0.25
C ASN A 267 -14.33 -3.00 -0.21
N SER A 268 -14.61 -3.62 -1.36
CA SER A 268 -15.35 -4.89 -1.41
C SER A 268 -14.53 -6.02 -0.79
N ALA A 269 -13.23 -6.08 -1.05
CA ALA A 269 -12.32 -7.04 -0.44
C ALA A 269 -12.20 -6.83 1.08
N ASP A 270 -11.99 -5.60 1.54
CA ASP A 270 -11.90 -5.27 2.97
C ASP A 270 -13.18 -5.66 3.73
N ASN A 271 -14.36 -5.45 3.12
CA ASN A 271 -15.62 -5.88 3.72
C ASN A 271 -15.75 -7.40 3.80
N ALA A 272 -15.28 -8.12 2.78
CA ALA A 272 -15.27 -9.58 2.78
C ALA A 272 -14.32 -10.13 3.85
N ASP A 273 -13.15 -9.52 4.01
CA ASP A 273 -12.18 -9.87 5.06
C ASP A 273 -12.75 -9.58 6.45
N ARG A 274 -13.44 -8.45 6.63
CA ARG A 274 -14.14 -8.15 7.89
C ARG A 274 -15.14 -9.25 8.26
N LEU A 275 -15.99 -9.66 7.31
CA LEU A 275 -16.97 -10.73 7.51
C LEU A 275 -16.30 -12.09 7.74
N LEU A 276 -15.18 -12.34 7.06
CA LEU A 276 -14.36 -13.53 7.27
C LEU A 276 -13.87 -13.62 8.72
N TYR A 277 -13.26 -12.56 9.25
CA TYR A 277 -12.76 -12.54 10.62
C TYR A 277 -13.87 -12.62 11.66
N GLU A 278 -14.97 -11.91 11.45
CA GLU A 278 -16.16 -11.98 12.32
C GLU A 278 -16.66 -13.43 12.45
N LYS A 279 -16.74 -14.13 11.31
CA LYS A 279 -17.17 -15.53 11.26
C LYS A 279 -16.16 -16.50 11.87
N VAL A 280 -14.87 -16.30 11.62
CA VAL A 280 -13.79 -17.10 12.24
C VAL A 280 -13.82 -16.95 13.76
N LEU A 281 -13.94 -15.73 14.28
CA LEU A 281 -14.03 -15.47 15.71
C LEU A 281 -15.26 -16.13 16.33
N SER A 282 -16.42 -16.05 15.66
CA SER A 282 -17.62 -16.76 16.08
C SER A 282 -17.39 -18.28 16.17
N PHE A 283 -16.72 -18.89 15.19
CA PHE A 283 -16.39 -20.31 15.25
C PHE A 283 -15.39 -20.65 16.35
N ILE A 284 -14.38 -19.80 16.60
CA ILE A 284 -13.43 -20.01 17.68
C ILE A 284 -14.15 -20.08 19.03
N GLN A 285 -15.05 -19.12 19.31
CA GLN A 285 -15.81 -19.07 20.57
C GLN A 285 -16.67 -20.33 20.81
N HIS A 286 -17.25 -20.92 19.76
CA HIS A 286 -18.20 -22.03 19.88
C HIS A 286 -17.55 -23.43 19.86
N TYR A 287 -16.40 -23.58 19.20
CA TYR A 287 -15.76 -24.88 18.96
C TYR A 287 -14.43 -25.08 19.69
N PHE A 288 -13.69 -24.02 20.02
CA PHE A 288 -12.35 -24.14 20.61
C PHE A 288 -12.42 -24.13 22.13
N THR A 289 -13.01 -25.18 22.70
CA THR A 289 -13.24 -25.29 24.15
C THR A 289 -12.17 -26.07 24.92
N LYS A 290 -11.11 -26.54 24.24
CA LYS A 290 -10.02 -27.29 24.88
C LYS A 290 -9.17 -26.38 25.79
N PRO A 291 -8.59 -26.92 26.89
CA PRO A 291 -7.67 -26.18 27.74
C PRO A 291 -6.41 -25.82 26.96
N GLN A 292 -6.01 -24.54 27.03
CA GLN A 292 -4.84 -24.03 26.33
C GLN A 292 -3.90 -23.33 27.31
N MET A 293 -2.60 -23.56 27.15
CA MET A 293 -1.55 -22.89 27.92
C MET A 293 -0.82 -21.94 26.99
N PHE A 294 -0.85 -20.66 27.31
CA PHE A 294 -0.12 -19.65 26.58
C PHE A 294 1.11 -19.24 27.37
N LYS A 295 2.25 -19.22 26.67
CA LYS A 295 3.51 -18.70 27.19
C LYS A 295 3.62 -17.23 26.80
N MET A 296 3.50 -16.33 27.77
CA MET A 296 3.90 -14.94 27.60
C MET A 296 5.40 -14.84 27.86
N THR A 297 6.17 -14.74 26.79
CA THR A 297 7.60 -14.47 26.85
C THR A 297 7.76 -12.95 26.89
N ASP A 298 7.90 -12.39 28.09
CA ASP A 298 8.23 -10.98 28.26
C ASP A 298 9.76 -10.85 28.23
N LYS A 299 10.31 -9.99 27.36
CA LYS A 299 11.75 -9.90 27.10
C LYS A 299 12.58 -9.56 28.35
N LYS A 300 11.96 -8.99 29.39
CA LYS A 300 12.62 -8.56 30.64
C LYS A 300 12.10 -9.26 31.92
N LYS A 301 11.15 -10.20 31.87
CA LYS A 301 10.57 -10.85 33.07
C LYS A 301 10.44 -12.36 32.93
N VAL A 302 10.41 -13.05 34.09
CA VAL A 302 10.16 -14.50 34.23
C VAL A 302 9.00 -14.94 33.34
N ASP A 303 9.19 -16.04 32.61
CA ASP A 303 8.17 -16.68 31.77
C ASP A 303 6.84 -16.82 32.54
N ARG A 304 5.80 -16.15 32.06
CA ARG A 304 4.46 -16.25 32.64
C ARG A 304 3.62 -17.18 31.78
N TYR A 305 3.06 -18.19 32.42
CA TYR A 305 2.11 -19.10 31.80
C TYR A 305 0.71 -18.72 32.24
N PHE A 306 -0.20 -18.54 31.28
CA PHE A 306 -1.62 -18.39 31.57
C PHE A 306 -2.40 -19.51 30.90
N SER A 307 -3.32 -20.10 31.67
CA SER A 307 -4.17 -21.20 31.22
C SER A 307 -5.56 -20.67 30.92
N ILE A 308 -6.10 -20.97 29.73
CA ILE A 308 -7.50 -20.71 29.37
C ILE A 308 -8.25 -22.05 29.31
N ASN A 309 -9.55 -22.04 29.58
CA ASN A 309 -10.46 -23.21 29.54
C ASN A 309 -10.10 -24.34 30.52
N THR A 310 -9.44 -24.02 31.64
CA THR A 310 -9.12 -24.99 32.71
C THR A 310 -10.20 -25.08 33.79
N ASN A 311 -10.79 -23.94 34.18
CA ASN A 311 -11.82 -23.83 35.21
C ASN A 311 -13.01 -23.00 34.69
N GLU A 312 -14.17 -23.06 35.36
CA GLU A 312 -15.35 -22.26 34.99
C GLU A 312 -15.08 -20.74 34.97
N SER A 313 -14.20 -20.23 35.85
CA SER A 313 -13.81 -18.81 35.85
C SER A 313 -12.89 -18.40 34.69
N ASN A 314 -12.26 -19.34 34.00
CA ASN A 314 -11.33 -19.11 32.88
C ASN A 314 -11.86 -19.69 31.56
N LYS A 315 -13.15 -19.99 31.49
CA LYS A 315 -13.79 -20.51 30.27
C LYS A 315 -13.99 -19.35 29.28
N ILE A 316 -13.76 -19.60 28.00
CA ILE A 316 -14.13 -18.65 26.94
C ILE A 316 -15.65 -18.48 26.98
N GLU A 317 -16.10 -17.31 27.40
CA GLU A 317 -17.50 -16.91 27.31
C GLU A 317 -17.81 -16.35 25.92
N ILE A 318 -19.06 -16.50 25.51
CA ILE A 318 -19.56 -15.89 24.27
C ILE A 318 -19.70 -14.39 24.56
N GLY A 319 -18.65 -13.64 24.23
CA GLY A 319 -18.57 -12.20 24.43
C GLY A 319 -18.94 -11.43 23.18
N HIS A 320 -19.58 -10.26 23.37
CA HIS A 320 -19.71 -9.26 22.32
C HIS A 320 -18.44 -8.40 22.35
N PHE A 321 -17.70 -8.40 21.24
CA PHE A 321 -16.49 -7.61 21.09
C PHE A 321 -16.75 -6.44 20.14
N ASP A 322 -16.34 -5.23 20.53
CA ASP A 322 -16.25 -4.11 19.61
C ASP A 322 -14.94 -4.24 18.83
N LEU A 323 -15.03 -4.78 17.62
CA LEU A 323 -13.87 -5.11 16.79
C LEU A 323 -13.63 -4.00 15.77
N ASP A 324 -12.56 -3.23 15.96
CA ASP A 324 -12.07 -2.25 14.98
C ASP A 324 -11.08 -2.93 14.01
N PHE A 325 -11.59 -3.37 12.86
CA PHE A 325 -10.79 -3.97 11.81
C PHE A 325 -10.14 -2.89 10.95
N LYS A 326 -8.81 -2.78 11.02
CA LYS A 326 -8.03 -1.90 10.15
C LYS A 326 -7.30 -2.70 9.10
N SER A 327 -7.71 -2.54 7.84
CA SER A 327 -6.93 -3.01 6.69
C SER A 327 -5.65 -2.18 6.64
N GLN A 328 -4.55 -2.79 7.04
CA GLN A 328 -3.22 -2.22 6.85
C GLN A 328 -2.62 -2.91 5.63
N LEU A 329 -2.08 -2.13 4.70
CA LEU A 329 -1.16 -2.67 3.71
C LEU A 329 -0.14 -3.52 4.44
N LYS A 330 0.08 -4.74 3.97
CA LYS A 330 1.09 -5.65 4.53
C LYS A 330 2.35 -4.83 4.73
N GLN A 331 2.68 -4.56 6.00
CA GLN A 331 3.60 -3.47 6.30
C GLN A 331 4.88 -3.70 5.53
N GLN A 332 5.32 -2.62 4.90
CA GLN A 332 6.64 -2.43 4.34
C GLN A 332 7.67 -3.24 5.13
N GLY A 333 8.47 -4.04 4.41
CA GLY A 333 9.54 -4.81 5.02
C GLY A 333 10.46 -3.90 5.84
N ARG A 334 11.29 -4.46 6.74
CA ARG A 334 12.23 -3.67 7.55
C ARG A 334 12.99 -2.60 6.73
N GLU A 335 13.35 -2.93 5.50
CA GLU A 335 14.10 -2.08 4.58
C GLU A 335 13.33 -0.81 4.15
N GLU A 336 12.03 -0.91 3.92
CA GLU A 336 11.21 0.20 3.45
C GLU A 336 10.86 1.16 4.62
N ARG A 337 10.59 0.63 5.82
CA ARG A 337 10.49 1.46 7.04
C ARG A 337 11.79 2.17 7.35
N PHE A 338 12.92 1.47 7.21
CA PHE A 338 14.23 2.07 7.36
C PHE A 338 14.47 3.19 6.33
N ALA A 339 14.05 3.00 5.09
CA ALA A 339 14.15 4.03 4.05
C ALA A 339 13.32 5.27 4.40
N HIS A 340 12.06 5.11 4.83
CA HIS A 340 11.20 6.21 5.26
C HIS A 340 11.80 6.96 6.46
N TRP A 341 12.27 6.23 7.47
CA TRP A 341 13.00 6.81 8.59
C TRP A 341 14.27 7.53 8.15
N SER A 342 15.01 7.01 7.16
CA SER A 342 16.21 7.67 6.64
C SER A 342 15.91 9.03 6.00
N GLU A 343 14.75 9.18 5.36
CA GLU A 343 14.29 10.46 4.81
C GLU A 343 13.88 11.44 5.93
N ILE A 344 13.16 10.94 6.94
CA ILE A 344 12.84 11.71 8.16
C ILE A 344 14.14 12.16 8.85
N PHE A 345 15.14 11.29 8.98
CA PHE A 345 16.43 11.64 9.56
C PHE A 345 17.16 12.71 8.75
N LYS A 346 17.19 12.62 7.42
CA LYS A 346 17.82 13.64 6.57
C LYS A 346 17.16 15.01 6.74
N THR A 347 15.82 15.05 6.80
CA THR A 347 15.07 16.29 7.00
C THR A 347 15.25 16.86 8.40
N ILE A 348 15.07 16.05 9.45
CA ILE A 348 15.18 16.49 10.85
C ILE A 348 16.63 16.84 11.22
N SER A 349 17.62 16.07 10.77
CA SER A 349 19.05 16.36 11.00
C SER A 349 19.45 17.72 10.42
N SER A 350 18.79 18.19 9.37
CA SER A 350 19.05 19.50 8.78
C SER A 350 18.37 20.66 9.52
N ILE A 351 17.29 20.39 10.27
CA ILE A 351 16.46 21.40 10.95
C ILE A 351 16.78 21.48 12.45
N ARG A 352 16.92 20.33 13.12
CA ARG A 352 17.21 20.25 14.56
C ARG A 352 18.02 18.98 14.88
N PRO A 353 19.36 19.06 14.90
CA PRO A 353 20.25 17.95 15.25
C PRO A 353 19.98 17.37 16.65
N ASP A 354 19.47 18.18 17.57
CA ASP A 354 19.29 17.80 18.99
C ASP A 354 18.23 16.70 19.20
N ILE A 355 17.29 16.52 18.27
CA ILE A 355 16.24 15.49 18.38
C ILE A 355 16.69 14.15 17.76
N VAL A 356 17.79 14.14 16.99
CA VAL A 356 18.26 12.95 16.25
C VAL A 356 18.58 11.80 17.21
N THR A 357 19.18 12.11 18.37
CA THR A 357 19.53 11.13 19.41
C THR A 357 18.29 10.51 20.08
N SER A 358 17.19 11.26 20.20
CA SER A 358 15.94 10.75 20.77
C SER A 358 15.05 10.03 19.74
N LEU A 359 15.20 10.34 18.45
CA LEU A 359 14.50 9.66 17.35
C LEU A 359 15.12 8.32 16.95
N LEU A 360 16.43 8.11 17.19
CA LEU A 360 17.15 6.87 16.84
C LEU A 360 16.55 5.62 17.50
N PRO A 361 16.26 5.60 18.80
CA PRO A 361 15.58 4.46 19.45
C PRO A 361 14.19 4.19 18.88
N LEU A 362 13.43 5.26 18.58
CA LEU A 362 12.09 5.16 18.00
C LEU A 362 12.11 4.52 16.60
N MET A 363 13.06 4.91 15.75
CA MET A 363 13.30 4.30 14.44
C MET A 363 13.64 2.81 14.55
N LEU A 364 14.59 2.48 15.44
CA LEU A 364 15.06 1.11 15.58
C LEU A 364 13.95 0.19 16.11
N LYS A 365 13.11 0.71 17.01
CA LYS A 365 11.91 0.04 17.53
C LYS A 365 10.87 -0.23 16.45
N ASP A 366 10.64 0.73 15.56
CA ASP A 366 9.71 0.58 14.44
C ASP A 366 10.26 -0.35 13.33
N THR A 367 11.59 -0.49 13.25
CA THR A 367 12.31 -1.36 12.31
C THR A 367 12.60 -2.76 12.88
N ASP A 368 12.15 -3.07 14.11
CA ASP A 368 12.43 -4.34 14.80
C ASP A 368 13.92 -4.74 14.75
N SER A 369 14.82 -3.77 14.97
CA SER A 369 16.26 -4.03 14.97
C SER A 369 16.68 -4.81 16.23
N GLN A 370 17.57 -5.79 16.10
CA GLN A 370 18.08 -6.55 17.25
C GLN A 370 19.00 -5.74 18.16
N ILE A 371 19.47 -4.57 17.68
CA ILE A 371 20.45 -3.71 18.34
C ILE A 371 19.77 -2.59 19.16
N ILE A 372 18.42 -2.58 19.24
CA ILE A 372 17.68 -1.57 20.03
C ILE A 372 18.16 -1.56 21.48
N GLU A 373 18.33 -2.74 22.06
CA GLU A 373 18.68 -2.90 23.48
C GLU A 373 20.08 -2.36 23.78
N ASP A 374 21.06 -2.68 22.92
CA ASP A 374 22.43 -2.17 23.03
C ASP A 374 22.48 -0.65 22.87
N ILE A 375 21.68 -0.08 21.95
CA ILE A 375 21.67 1.37 21.69
C ILE A 375 20.92 2.13 22.78
N GLU A 376 19.81 1.60 23.31
CA GLU A 376 19.13 2.15 24.48
C GLU A 376 20.03 2.13 25.72
N GLU A 377 20.82 1.06 25.90
CA GLU A 377 21.79 0.97 26.99
C GLU A 377 22.93 1.97 26.81
N VAL A 378 23.48 2.11 25.60
CA VAL A 378 24.51 3.11 25.28
C VAL A 378 23.99 4.53 25.49
N LEU A 379 22.76 4.83 25.08
CA LEU A 379 22.13 6.14 25.29
C LEU A 379 21.84 6.39 26.77
N ALA A 380 21.29 5.41 27.50
CA ALA A 380 21.06 5.54 28.94
C ALA A 380 22.37 5.69 29.72
N ASN A 381 23.45 5.05 29.28
CA ASN A 381 24.78 5.22 29.86
C ASN A 381 25.39 6.58 29.48
N ALA A 382 25.16 7.06 28.26
CA ALA A 382 25.56 8.40 27.84
C ALA A 382 24.81 9.49 28.62
N ASP A 383 23.49 9.33 28.84
CA ASP A 383 22.66 10.25 29.62
C ASP A 383 23.05 10.25 31.10
N LYS A 384 23.32 9.07 31.68
CA LYS A 384 23.86 8.96 33.04
C LYS A 384 25.24 9.59 33.15
N ALA A 385 26.12 9.38 32.18
CA ALA A 385 27.44 10.00 32.14
C ALA A 385 27.35 11.53 31.97
N GLN A 386 26.37 12.02 31.20
CA GLN A 386 26.08 13.44 31.03
C GLN A 386 25.53 14.06 32.33
N GLU A 387 24.64 13.36 33.04
CA GLU A 387 24.10 13.79 34.34
C GLU A 387 25.15 13.75 35.45
N GLU A 388 26.03 12.73 35.45
CA GLU A 388 27.17 12.63 36.37
C GLU A 388 28.22 13.70 36.06
N ALA A 389 28.51 13.99 34.79
CA ALA A 389 29.37 15.11 34.39
C ALA A 389 28.76 16.47 34.78
N ASN A 390 27.45 16.64 34.65
CA ASN A 390 26.75 17.86 35.07
C ASN A 390 26.73 18.01 36.60
N LYS A 391 26.59 16.93 37.38
CA LYS A 391 26.67 16.96 38.85
C LYS A 391 28.10 17.12 39.36
N ALA A 392 29.09 16.53 38.70
CA ALA A 392 30.51 16.66 39.05
C ALA A 392 31.10 18.05 38.70
N ASN A 393 30.55 18.72 37.68
CA ASN A 393 30.99 20.07 37.29
C ASN A 393 30.26 21.21 38.01
N GLN A 394 29.23 20.98 38.84
CA GLN A 394 28.61 22.05 39.63
C GLN A 394 29.60 22.78 40.58
N PRO A 395 30.45 22.09 41.37
CA PRO A 395 31.41 22.77 42.24
C PRO A 395 32.60 23.35 41.48
N ILE A 396 32.95 22.82 40.30
CA ILE A 396 34.05 23.33 39.46
C ILE A 396 33.61 24.57 38.68
N SER A 397 32.37 24.60 38.16
CA SER A 397 31.78 25.77 37.49
C SER A 397 31.61 26.95 38.46
N GLN A 398 31.11 26.69 39.68
CA GLN A 398 30.99 27.73 40.71
C GLN A 398 32.35 28.25 41.19
N LYS A 399 33.34 27.37 41.41
CA LYS A 399 34.71 27.82 41.74
C LYS A 399 35.40 28.54 40.59
N MET A 400 35.14 28.15 39.35
CA MET A 400 35.71 28.82 38.18
C MET A 400 35.09 30.22 38.01
N GLN A 401 33.78 30.34 38.23
CA GLN A 401 33.09 31.63 38.26
C GLN A 401 33.53 32.51 39.44
N GLU A 402 33.78 31.97 40.63
CA GLU A 402 34.35 32.73 41.76
C GLU A 402 35.78 33.18 41.49
N LEU A 403 36.61 32.32 40.89
CA LEU A 403 37.99 32.67 40.52
C LEU A 403 38.03 33.70 39.38
N GLU A 404 37.12 33.61 38.42
CA GLU A 404 36.96 34.64 37.38
C GLU A 404 36.43 35.95 37.96
N MET A 405 35.43 35.91 38.84
CA MET A 405 34.92 37.08 39.58
C MET A 405 36.02 37.74 40.42
N ALA A 406 36.86 36.94 41.10
CA ALA A 406 37.99 37.44 41.87
C ALA A 406 39.09 38.03 40.98
N LYS A 407 39.37 37.41 39.82
CA LYS A 407 40.30 37.98 38.82
C LYS A 407 39.77 39.28 38.24
N LEU A 408 38.47 39.34 37.91
CA LEU A 408 37.79 40.54 37.44
C LEU A 408 37.80 41.64 38.51
N GLN A 409 37.52 41.32 39.77
CA GLN A 409 37.63 42.28 40.88
C GLN A 409 39.05 42.80 41.05
N ALA A 410 40.06 41.94 41.01
CA ALA A 410 41.45 42.37 41.08
C ALA A 410 41.87 43.23 39.88
N GLN A 411 41.32 42.97 38.70
CA GLN A 411 41.54 43.77 37.50
C GLN A 411 40.82 45.12 37.56
N ILE A 412 39.59 45.15 38.11
CA ILE A 412 38.85 46.37 38.44
C ILE A 412 39.62 47.20 39.46
N GLU A 413 40.16 46.60 40.53
CA GLU A 413 40.92 47.32 41.56
C GLU A 413 42.25 47.87 41.00
N LYS A 414 42.94 47.11 40.12
CA LYS A 414 44.11 47.63 39.39
C LYS A 414 43.74 48.81 38.51
N LEU A 415 42.67 48.71 37.72
CA LEU A 415 42.18 49.79 36.86
C LEU A 415 41.72 51.00 37.68
N GLN A 416 41.12 50.80 38.85
CA GLN A 416 40.73 51.88 39.76
C GLN A 416 41.95 52.57 40.38
N LYS A 417 42.99 51.82 40.80
CA LYS A 417 44.24 52.41 41.29
C LYS A 417 44.99 53.14 40.19
N GLU A 418 44.94 52.65 38.97
CA GLU A 418 45.51 53.32 37.80
C GLU A 418 44.71 54.58 37.43
N SER A 419 43.38 54.52 37.51
CA SER A 419 42.49 55.68 37.38
C SER A 419 42.76 56.73 38.45
N GLN A 420 42.92 56.35 39.73
CA GLN A 420 43.26 57.29 40.80
C GLN A 420 44.66 57.87 40.64
N LYS A 421 45.63 57.09 40.15
CA LYS A 421 46.95 57.63 39.79
C LYS A 421 46.82 58.66 38.67
N LEU A 422 46.06 58.36 37.62
CA LEU A 422 45.80 59.30 36.53
C LEU A 422 45.03 60.53 37.00
N GLU A 423 44.08 60.38 37.91
CA GLU A 423 43.29 61.47 38.49
C GLU A 423 44.16 62.37 39.38
N SER A 424 45.01 61.78 40.23
CA SER A 424 46.02 62.54 40.99
C SER A 424 47.05 63.23 40.10
N GLN A 425 47.45 62.59 38.98
CA GLN A 425 48.30 63.23 37.98
C GLN A 425 47.56 64.35 37.23
N SER A 426 46.26 64.18 36.96
CA SER A 426 45.40 65.21 36.36
C SER A 426 45.11 66.36 37.32
N GLU A 427 45.02 66.15 38.63
CA GLU A 427 44.91 67.22 39.62
C GLU A 427 46.22 68.00 39.74
N VAL A 428 47.37 67.31 39.76
CA VAL A 428 48.68 67.96 39.71
C VAL A 428 48.87 68.72 38.39
N MET A 429 48.40 68.17 37.27
CA MET A 429 48.46 68.81 35.96
C MET A 429 47.45 69.96 35.83
N GLY A 430 46.30 69.88 36.50
CA GLY A 430 45.30 70.95 36.61
C GLY A 430 45.81 72.15 37.40
N GLN A 431 46.51 71.90 38.53
CA GLN A 431 47.21 72.95 39.27
C GLN A 431 48.34 73.58 38.44
N MET A 432 49.04 72.78 37.63
CA MET A 432 50.07 73.29 36.70
C MET A 432 49.46 74.08 35.53
N GLN A 433 48.25 73.73 35.09
CA GLN A 433 47.51 74.43 34.02
C GLN A 433 46.85 75.73 34.51
N GLU A 434 46.50 75.82 35.80
CA GLU A 434 46.11 77.07 36.46
C GLU A 434 47.29 78.04 36.62
N GLN A 435 48.51 77.54 36.84
CA GLN A 435 49.72 78.37 36.78
C GLN A 435 50.01 78.88 35.36
N MET A 436 49.85 78.04 34.32
CA MET A 436 50.06 78.49 32.93
C MET A 436 48.98 79.45 32.40
N LYS A 437 47.76 79.44 32.96
CA LYS A 437 46.70 80.40 32.60
C LYS A 437 46.98 81.84 33.07
N GLN A 438 47.93 82.05 33.99
CA GLN A 438 48.35 83.40 34.37
C GLN A 438 49.32 84.04 33.36
N GLU A 439 49.90 83.28 32.43
CA GLU A 439 50.98 83.76 31.55
C GLU A 439 50.56 83.98 30.07
N ALA A 440 49.28 83.87 29.69
CA ALA A 440 48.89 83.90 28.27
C ALA A 440 47.59 84.70 27.91
N GLN A 441 47.45 85.94 28.39
CA GLN A 441 46.61 86.98 27.77
C GLN A 441 47.48 88.25 27.67
N ASN A 442 48.00 88.70 26.53
CA ASN A 442 47.34 89.30 25.36
C ASN A 442 48.47 89.76 24.37
N PRO A 443 48.24 90.13 23.08
CA PRO A 443 47.04 89.94 22.24
C PRO A 443 47.32 89.56 20.74
N GLN A 444 46.21 89.36 20.01
CA GLN A 444 45.95 89.61 18.57
C GLN A 444 46.51 88.65 17.48
N GLY A 445 45.73 88.17 16.50
CA GLY A 445 44.32 88.37 16.15
C GLY A 445 43.93 87.68 14.82
N ASN A 446 42.70 87.12 14.78
CA ASN A 446 41.70 86.96 13.69
C ASN A 446 42.13 86.85 12.21
N GLY A 447 41.58 85.99 11.34
CA GLY A 447 40.43 85.05 11.43
C GLY A 447 40.03 84.55 10.01
N GLY A 448 39.41 83.37 9.93
CA GLY A 448 38.80 82.81 8.72
C GLY A 448 38.45 81.32 8.83
N LYS A 449 37.22 80.99 9.22
CA LYS A 449 36.65 79.62 9.31
C LYS A 449 35.85 79.29 8.05
N GLN A 450 35.90 78.04 7.57
CA GLN A 450 34.74 77.17 7.32
C GLN A 450 35.15 75.85 6.63
N ASN A 451 35.02 74.73 7.36
CA ASN A 451 34.30 73.52 6.90
C ASN A 451 34.38 72.40 7.96
N GLU A 452 33.59 72.57 9.02
CA GLU A 452 33.35 71.56 10.05
C GLU A 452 32.06 70.75 9.82
N SER A 453 31.41 70.91 8.66
CA SER A 453 30.16 70.19 8.35
C SER A 453 30.37 68.79 7.76
N GLN A 454 31.60 68.37 7.47
CA GLN A 454 31.88 67.06 6.86
C GLN A 454 32.30 65.95 7.84
N LYS A 455 32.52 66.26 9.12
CA LYS A 455 32.85 65.25 10.13
C LYS A 455 31.62 64.60 10.80
N MET A 456 30.41 65.13 10.55
CA MET A 456 29.16 64.60 11.11
C MET A 456 28.45 63.56 10.21
N ALA A 457 29.04 63.16 9.06
CA ALA A 457 28.45 62.18 8.14
C ALA A 457 29.21 60.83 8.03
N LYS A 458 30.36 60.66 8.71
CA LYS A 458 31.18 59.43 8.66
C LYS A 458 31.26 58.68 9.99
N LYS A 459 30.12 58.55 10.66
CA LYS A 459 29.95 57.65 11.82
C LYS A 459 29.05 56.44 11.56
N THR A 460 28.69 56.08 10.31
CA THR A 460 27.56 55.11 10.15
C THR A 460 27.73 53.97 9.13
N MET A 461 28.94 53.62 8.66
CA MET A 461 29.06 52.54 7.66
C MET A 461 30.29 51.62 7.75
N GLN A 462 30.86 51.35 8.93
CA GLN A 462 31.80 50.23 9.10
C GLN A 462 31.57 49.51 10.42
N ILE A 463 30.50 48.74 10.45
CA ILE A 463 30.29 47.57 11.32
C ILE A 463 30.29 46.34 10.38
N SER A 464 30.89 45.24 10.86
CA SER A 464 30.83 43.87 10.33
C SER A 464 31.87 43.49 9.27
N VAL A 465 32.91 42.75 9.69
CA VAL A 465 33.23 41.35 9.30
C VAL A 465 34.60 41.01 9.91
N LYS A 466 34.63 40.59 11.19
CA LYS A 466 35.71 39.74 11.72
C LYS A 466 35.45 39.01 13.04
N ASP A 467 34.18 38.91 13.44
CA ASP A 467 33.71 37.89 14.40
C ASP A 467 32.99 36.79 13.62
N MET A 468 33.79 35.92 13.00
CA MET A 468 33.42 34.55 12.67
C MET A 468 34.65 33.70 12.96
N ARG A 469 34.78 33.27 14.21
CA ARG A 469 35.33 31.98 14.64
C ARG A 469 34.85 31.66 16.04
#